data_AF-A0A087RQN5-F1
#
_entry.id   AF-A0A087RQN5-F1
#
_cell.length_a   1.000
_cell.length_b   1.000
_cell.length_c   1.000
_cell.angle_alpha   90.00
_cell.angle_beta   90.00
_cell.angle_gamma   90.00
#
_symmetry.space_group_name_H-M   'P 1'
#
loop_
_entity.id
_entity.type
_entity.pdbx_description
1 polymer ?
#
loop_
_entity_poly.entity_id
_entity_poly.type
_entity_poly.pdbx_seq_one_letter_code
_entity_poly.pdbx_strand_id
1 'polypeptide(L)' 'MSPDDQNEKDNYNNKEVLVRFKFKDEKKSHQEWMSYFQYQNLKQVNIIEYCEIVSEKS' A
#
# COMPACT_ATOMS: atom_id res chain seq x y z
N MET A 1 -11.22 9.13 24.44
CA MET A 1 -10.90 8.25 23.31
C MET A 1 -11.17 6.84 23.79
N SER A 2 -12.13 6.14 23.19
CA SER A 2 -12.49 4.80 23.64
C SER A 2 -11.44 3.79 23.16
N PRO A 3 -11.12 2.75 23.95
CA PRO A 3 -10.20 1.68 23.54
C PRO A 3 -10.58 1.00 22.21
N ASP A 4 -11.88 1.04 21.87
CA ASP A 4 -12.44 0.47 20.66
C ASP A 4 -11.98 1.21 19.38
N ASP A 5 -11.70 2.52 19.46
CA ASP A 5 -11.25 3.33 18.31
C ASP A 5 -9.79 3.02 17.89
N GLN A 6 -8.97 2.51 18.83
CA GLN A 6 -7.60 2.08 18.54
C GLN A 6 -7.58 0.71 17.85
N ASN A 7 -8.48 -0.19 18.28
CA ASN A 7 -8.54 -1.57 17.79
C ASN A 7 -8.92 -1.65 16.29
N GLU A 8 -9.77 -0.74 15.80
CA GLU A 8 -10.12 -0.68 14.37
C GLU A 8 -9.00 -0.12 13.48
N LYS A 9 -8.22 0.85 13.97
CA LYS A 9 -7.07 1.39 13.23
C LYS A 9 -5.95 0.37 13.09
N ASP A 10 -5.69 -0.40 14.14
CA ASP A 10 -4.68 -1.47 14.12
C ASP A 10 -5.08 -2.61 13.15
N ASN A 11 -6.38 -2.89 13.02
CA ASN A 11 -6.87 -3.94 12.12
C ASN A 11 -6.78 -3.54 10.62
N TYR A 12 -7.00 -2.27 10.28
CA TYR A 12 -6.82 -1.78 8.90
C TYR A 12 -5.36 -1.65 8.49
N ASN A 13 -4.46 -1.33 9.43
CA ASN A 13 -3.02 -1.23 9.16
C ASN A 13 -2.37 -2.59 8.86
N ASN A 14 -2.97 -3.69 9.32
CA ASN A 14 -2.48 -5.06 9.08
C ASN A 14 -3.00 -5.70 7.79
N LYS A 15 -3.82 -5.01 6.99
CA LYS A 15 -4.25 -5.53 5.69
C LYS A 15 -3.10 -5.50 4.70
N GLU A 16 -2.68 -6.68 4.24
CA GLU A 16 -1.76 -6.83 3.12
C GLU A 16 -2.49 -6.69 1.78
N VAL A 17 -1.96 -5.84 0.91
CA VAL A 17 -2.45 -5.59 -0.44
C VAL A 17 -1.35 -5.87 -1.45
N LEU A 18 -1.72 -6.45 -2.58
CA LEU A 18 -0.83 -6.64 -3.71
C LEU A 18 -0.85 -5.35 -4.52
N VAL A 19 0.30 -4.71 -4.62
CA VAL A 19 0.44 -3.40 -5.27
C VAL A 19 1.24 -3.57 -6.54
N ARG A 20 0.74 -3.02 -7.65
CA ARG A 20 1.51 -2.83 -8.88
C ARG A 20 1.99 -1.39 -8.95
N PHE A 21 3.29 -1.19 -9.13
CA PHE A 21 3.87 0.15 -9.22
C PHE A 21 5.02 0.20 -10.22
N LYS A 22 5.37 1.40 -10.67
CA LYS A 22 6.49 1.65 -11.57
C LYS A 22 7.18 2.96 -11.20
N PHE A 23 8.51 2.95 -11.19
CA PHE A 23 9.31 4.17 -11.05
C PHE A 23 9.47 4.86 -12.40
N LYS A 24 9.53 6.20 -12.40
CA LYS A 24 9.65 7.03 -13.62
C LYS A 24 10.86 6.68 -14.48
N ASP A 25 11.97 6.30 -13.84
CA ASP A 25 13.24 6.00 -14.52
C ASP A 25 13.38 4.52 -14.91
N GLU A 26 12.38 3.69 -14.63
CA GLU A 26 12.42 2.25 -14.90
C GLU A 26 11.53 1.85 -16.06
N LYS A 27 11.95 0.84 -16.83
CA LYS A 27 11.16 0.31 -17.94
C LYS A 27 10.10 -0.71 -17.51
N LYS A 28 10.29 -1.35 -16.35
CA LYS A 28 9.44 -2.45 -15.88
C LYS A 28 8.57 -1.99 -14.72
N SER A 29 7.43 -2.66 -14.57
CA SER A 29 6.59 -2.56 -13.38
C SER A 29 6.97 -3.62 -12.36
N HIS A 30 6.77 -3.30 -11.10
CA HIS A 30 6.92 -4.20 -9.97
C HIS A 30 5.55 -4.58 -9.44
N GLN A 31 5.48 -5.74 -8.79
CA GLN A 31 4.30 -6.20 -8.10
C GLN A 31 4.70 -6.88 -6.80
N GLU A 32 4.24 -6.33 -5.67
CA GLU A 32 4.67 -6.76 -4.35
C GLU A 32 3.51 -6.70 -3.34
N TRP A 33 3.46 -7.67 -2.43
CA TRP A 33 2.57 -7.64 -1.28
C TRP A 33 3.15 -6.71 -0.23
N MET A 34 2.36 -5.74 0.21
CA MET A 34 2.76 -4.79 1.25
C MET A 34 1.55 -4.40 2.10
N SER A 35 1.79 -3.89 3.30
CA SER A 35 0.71 -3.33 4.12
C SER A 35 0.03 -2.16 3.40
N TYR A 36 -1.25 -1.95 3.69
CA TYR A 36 -1.97 -0.78 3.18
C TYR A 36 -1.27 0.54 3.55
N PHE A 37 -0.64 0.60 4.73
CA PHE A 37 0.15 1.76 5.15
C PHE A 37 1.39 1.98 4.25
N GLN A 38 2.13 0.92 3.92
CA GLN A 38 3.25 1.00 2.97
C GLN A 38 2.78 1.45 1.58
N TYR A 39 1.64 0.94 1.09
CA TYR A 39 1.03 1.40 -0.16
C TYR A 39 0.76 2.91 -0.16
N GLN A 40 0.13 3.43 0.91
CA GLN A 40 -0.18 4.86 1.02
C GLN A 40 1.08 5.71 1.01
N ASN A 41 2.14 5.28 1.70
CA ASN A 41 3.43 5.97 1.68
C ASN A 41 4.08 5.92 0.29
N LEU A 42 4.11 4.74 -0.35
CA LEU A 42 4.71 4.55 -1.66
C LEU A 42 4.03 5.43 -2.72
N LYS A 43 2.70 5.52 -2.68
CA LYS A 43 1.91 6.36 -3.59
C LYS A 43 2.26 7.86 -3.52
N GLN A 44 2.77 8.34 -2.39
CA GLN A 44 3.16 9.74 -2.19
C GLN A 44 4.59 10.05 -2.68
N VAL A 45 5.35 9.02 -3.06
CA VAL A 45 6.74 9.19 -3.48
C VAL A 45 6.82 9.77 -4.91
N ASN A 46 7.46 10.94 -5.08
CA ASN A 46 7.51 11.66 -6.35
C ASN A 46 8.19 10.92 -7.52
N ILE A 47 9.03 9.91 -7.24
CA ILE A 47 9.69 9.11 -8.27
C ILE A 47 8.83 7.96 -8.80
N ILE A 48 7.65 7.74 -8.21
CA ILE A 48 6.66 6.78 -8.71
C ILE A 48 5.91 7.40 -9.88
N GLU A 49 5.85 6.66 -10.99
CA GLU A 49 5.05 6.99 -12.17
C GLU A 49 3.58 6.60 -11.95
N TYR A 50 3.34 5.39 -11.44
CA TYR A 50 2.03 4.93 -11.02
C TYR A 50 2.13 3.91 -9.89
N CYS A 51 1.05 3.80 -9.09
CA CYS A 51 0.94 2.85 -7.98
C CYS A 51 -0.54 2.52 -7.72
N GLU A 52 -0.92 1.25 -7.87
CA GLU A 52 -2.30 0.77 -7.80
C GLU A 52 -2.41 -0.56 -7.03
N ILE A 53 -3.52 -0.77 -6.33
CA ILE A 53 -3.84 -2.06 -5.69
C ILE A 53 -4.44 -2.98 -6.76
N VAL A 54 -3.89 -4.18 -6.88
CA VAL A 54 -4.38 -5.21 -7.84
C VAL A 54 -5.06 -6.39 -7.16
N SER A 55 -4.80 -6.63 -5.88
CA SER A 55 -5.48 -7.66 -5.10
C SER A 55 -5.40 -7.36 -3.61
N GLU A 56 -6.34 -7.87 -2.85
CA GLU A 56 -6.31 -7.90 -1.38
C GLU A 56 -6.14 -9.35 -0.93
N LYS A 57 -5.47 -9.57 0.21
CA LYS A 57 -5.35 -10.91 0.79
C LYS A 57 -6.61 -11.16 1.63
N SER A 58 -7.49 -12.00 1.10
CA SER A 58 -8.73 -12.44 1.77
C SER A 58 -8.46 -13.32 2.99
#